data_AF-A0A3S4U9Z3-F1
#
_entry.id   AF-A0A3S4U9Z3-F1
#
_cell.length_a   1.000
_cell.length_b   1.000
_cell.length_c   1.000
_cell.angle_alpha   90.00
_cell.angle_beta   90.00
_cell.angle_gamma   90.00
#
_symmetry.space_group_name_H-M   'P 1'
#
loop_
_entity.id
_entity.type
_entity.pdbx_description
1 polymer ?
#
loop_
_entity_poly.entity_id
_entity_poly.type
_entity_poly.pdbx_seq_one_letter_code
_entity_poly.pdbx_strand_id
1 'polypeptide(L)' 'MASNKRRDYRVEPHPKGLGFVAIEIMNGKATWRSQDHCDEEFCRLEIDKRKKRLEVLNNVTKKKYKWGEKNG' A
#
# COMPACT_ATOMS: atom_id res chain seq x y z
N MET A 1 17.25 7.63 -11.28
CA MET A 1 15.93 8.28 -11.27
C MET A 1 14.96 7.34 -10.56
N ALA A 2 14.56 7.65 -9.32
CA ALA A 2 13.61 6.81 -8.60
C ALA A 2 12.24 6.98 -9.29
N SER A 3 11.86 6.01 -10.12
CA SER A 3 10.55 5.95 -10.73
C SER A 3 9.53 5.96 -9.59
N ASN A 4 8.86 7.09 -9.42
CA ASN A 4 7.77 7.24 -8.47
C ASN A 4 6.63 6.37 -8.97
N LYS A 5 6.68 5.07 -8.65
CA LYS A 5 5.68 4.08 -9.05
C LYS A 5 4.37 4.53 -8.41
N ARG A 6 3.52 5.21 -9.20
CA ARG A 6 2.18 5.63 -8.78
C ARG A 6 1.45 4.39 -8.26
N ARG A 7 1.03 4.47 -7.00
CA ARG A 7 0.24 3.44 -6.32
C ARG A 7 -1.21 3.91 -6.40
N ASP A 8 -2.01 3.17 -7.14
CA ASP A 8 -3.45 3.36 -7.17
C ASP A 8 -4.11 2.37 -6.22
N TYR A 9 -5.22 2.79 -5.63
CA TYR A 9 -6.00 1.96 -4.74
C TYR A 9 -7.45 2.00 -5.20
N ARG A 10 -8.08 0.83 -5.31
CA ARG A 10 -9.51 0.71 -5.61
C ARG A 10 -10.16 -0.27 -4.67
N VAL A 11 -11.43 -0.05 -4.37
CA VAL A 11 -12.27 -1.00 -3.65
C VAL A 11 -13.14 -1.68 -4.70
N GLU A 12 -13.14 -3.01 -4.70
CA GLU A 12 -13.97 -3.80 -5.60
C GLU A 12 -14.86 -4.73 -4.77
N PRO A 13 -16.12 -4.96 -5.18
CA PRO A 13 -16.94 -6.00 -4.57
C PRO A 13 -16.31 -7.36 -4.82
N HIS A 14 -16.34 -8.23 -3.81
CA HIS A 14 -15.81 -9.58 -3.93
C HIS A 14 -16.69 -10.38 -4.90
N PRO A 15 -16.13 -11.07 -5.90
CA PRO A 15 -16.91 -11.75 -6.95
C PRO A 15 -17.84 -12.87 -6.42
N LYS A 16 -17.58 -13.34 -5.20
CA LYS A 16 -18.42 -14.34 -4.49
C LYS A 16 -19.47 -13.72 -3.55
N GLY A 17 -19.67 -12.40 -3.58
CA GLY A 17 -20.61 -11.71 -2.68
C GLY A 17 -20.16 -11.64 -1.22
N LEU A 18 -18.86 -11.80 -0.94
CA LEU A 18 -18.29 -11.78 0.41
C LEU A 18 -17.94 -10.35 0.87
N GLY A 19 -18.75 -9.36 0.48
CA GLY A 19 -18.49 -7.96 0.74
C GLY A 19 -17.51 -7.32 -0.24
N PHE A 20 -16.53 -6.58 0.27
CA PHE A 20 -15.62 -5.71 -0.46
C PHE A 20 -14.16 -6.04 -0.17
N VAL A 21 -13.30 -5.70 -1.13
CA VAL A 21 -11.86 -5.88 -1.01
C VAL A 21 -11.14 -4.67 -1.60
N ALA A 22 -10.14 -4.15 -0.88
CA ALA A 22 -9.24 -3.13 -1.40
C ALA A 22 -8.07 -3.77 -2.15
N ILE A 23 -7.75 -3.22 -3.32
CA ILE A 23 -6.68 -3.67 -4.19
C ILE A 23 -5.74 -2.49 -4.49
N GLU A 24 -4.45 -2.73 -4.26
CA GLU A 24 -3.35 -1.83 -4.63
C GLU A 24 -2.86 -2.22 -6.02
N ILE A 25 -2.82 -1.24 -6.92
CA ILE A 25 -2.31 -1.39 -8.29
C ILE A 25 -1.03 -0.59 -8.41
N MET A 26 0.03 -1.25 -8.85
CA MET A 26 1.28 -0.60 -9.23
C MET A 26 1.65 -1.02 -10.64
N ASN A 27 1.90 -0.03 -11.51
CA ASN A 27 2.30 -0.28 -12.91
C ASN A 27 1.33 -1.22 -13.65
N GLY A 28 0.02 -1.01 -13.45
CA GLY A 28 -1.04 -1.81 -14.06
C GLY A 28 -1.20 -3.23 -13.48
N LYS A 29 -0.48 -3.60 -12.42
CA LYS A 29 -0.58 -4.92 -11.77
C LYS A 29 -1.04 -4.80 -10.33
N ALA A 30 -1.92 -5.69 -9.91
CA ALA A 30 -2.31 -5.81 -8.51
C ALA A 30 -1.12 -6.32 -7.68
N THR A 31 -0.65 -5.50 -6.74
CA THR A 31 0.52 -5.81 -5.90
C THR A 31 0.14 -6.15 -4.47
N TRP A 32 -1.02 -5.70 -4.02
CA TRP A 32 -1.54 -6.01 -2.70
C TRP A 32 -3.06 -6.07 -2.73
N ARG A 33 -3.61 -6.94 -1.89
CA ARG A 33 -5.03 -7.11 -1.67
C ARG A 33 -5.30 -7.14 -0.17
N SER A 34 -6.33 -6.44 0.25
CA SER A 34 -6.81 -6.40 1.62
C SER A 34 -7.52 -7.71 2.00
N GLN A 35 -7.90 -7.84 3.27
CA GLN A 35 -8.83 -8.90 3.66
C GLN A 35 -10.23 -8.57 3.12
N ASP A 36 -11.09 -9.59 3.06
CA ASP A 36 -12.52 -9.40 2.83
C ASP A 36 -13.15 -8.62 4.00
N HIS A 37 -13.95 -7.61 3.65
CA HIS A 37 -14.71 -6.83 4.61
C HIS A 37 -16.16 -6.73 4.18
N CYS A 38 -17.07 -6.70 5.14
CA CYS A 38 -18.49 -6.54 4.83
C CYS A 38 -18.84 -5.12 4.32
N ASP A 39 -17.95 -4.13 4.48
CA ASP A 39 -18.21 -2.73 4.16
C ASP A 39 -17.00 -2.04 3.50
N GLU A 40 -17.27 -1.11 2.58
CA GLU A 40 -16.25 -0.34 1.85
C GLU A 40 -15.40 0.55 2.77
N GLU A 41 -15.96 1.04 3.88
CA GLU A 41 -15.23 1.89 4.82
C GLU A 41 -14.08 1.14 5.49
N PHE A 42 -14.26 -0.14 5.81
CA PHE A 42 -13.18 -0.96 6.34
C PHE A 42 -12.07 -1.17 5.30
N CYS A 43 -12.43 -1.34 4.03
CA CYS A 43 -11.45 -1.38 2.94
C CYS A 43 -10.65 -0.06 2.83
N ARG A 44 -11.31 1.09 2.99
CA ARG A 44 -10.64 2.41 2.99
C ARG A 44 -9.69 2.57 4.19
N LEU A 45 -10.07 2.07 5.37
CA LEU A 45 -9.20 2.07 6.55
C LEU A 45 -7.95 1.19 6.35
N GLU A 46 -8.08 0.04 5.70
CA GLU A 46 -6.91 -0.80 5.38
C GLU A 46 -5.97 -0.11 4.38
N ILE A 47 -6.52 0.58 3.38
CA ILE A 47 -5.73 1.39 2.44
C ILE A 47 -4.95 2.49 3.19
N ASP A 48 -5.59 3.21 4.12
CA ASP A 48 -4.92 4.24 4.91
C ASP A 48 -3.79 3.66 5.79
N LYS A 49 -4.07 2.55 6.49
CA LYS A 49 -3.06 1.82 7.27
C LYS A 49 -1.89 1.36 6.39
N ARG A 50 -2.16 0.89 5.17
CA ARG A 50 -1.15 0.48 4.20
C ARG A 50 -0.28 1.67 3.78
N LYS A 51 -0.88 2.82 3.44
CA LYS A 51 -0.16 4.06 3.10
C LYS A 51 0.76 4.50 4.24
N LYS A 52 0.24 4.54 5.48
CA LYS A 52 1.04 4.90 6.67
C LYS A 52 2.21 3.94 6.89
N ARG A 53 2.01 2.62 6.78
CA ARG A 53 3.10 1.63 6.88
C ARG A 53 4.17 1.83 5.80
N LEU A 54 3.75 2.12 4.56
CA LEU A 54 4.67 2.35 3.46
C LEU A 54 5.48 3.65 3.63
N GLU A 55 4.88 4.70 4.19
CA GLU A 55 5.57 5.94 4.53
C GLU A 55 6.62 5.73 5.62
N VAL A 56 6.26 5.01 6.69
CA VAL A 56 7.20 4.64 7.76
C VAL A 56 8.35 3.81 7.20
N LEU A 57 8.08 2.79 6.38
CA LEU A 57 9.12 1.98 5.73
C LEU A 57 10.06 2.85 4.87
N ASN A 58 9.51 3.74 4.05
CA ASN A 58 10.32 4.64 3.22
C ASN A 58 11.21 5.57 4.08
N ASN A 59 10.68 6.08 5.19
CA ASN A 59 11.44 6.93 6.13
C ASN A 59 12.54 6.13 6.86
N VAL A 60 12.28 4.88 7.25
CA VAL A 60 13.28 3.98 7.85
C VAL A 60 14.40 3.69 6.83
N THR A 61 14.03 3.39 5.59
CA THR A 61 14.98 3.16 4.50
C THR A 61 15.86 4.40 4.27
N LYS A 62 15.29 5.61 4.22
CA LYS A 62 16.05 6.87 4.14
C LYS A 62 17.02 7.08 5.31
N LYS A 63 16.61 6.74 6.54
CA LYS A 63 17.49 6.81 7.72
C LYS A 63 18.66 5.84 7.62
N LYS A 64 18.45 4.63 7.09
CA LYS A 64 19.51 3.63 6.90
C LYS A 64 20.58 4.11 5.91
N TYR A 65 20.18 4.72 4.79
CA TYR A 65 21.13 5.25 3.81
C TYR A 65 21.97 6.42 4.37
N LYS A 66 21.36 7.34 5.15
CA LYS A 66 22.10 8.44 5.80
C LYS A 66 23.14 8.00 6.83
N TRP A 67 23.02 6.81 7.41
CA TRP A 67 24.00 6.28 8.36
C TRP A 67 25.21 5.61 7.67
N GLY A 68 25.03 5.11 6.45
CA GLY A 68 26.10 4.51 5.65
C GLY A 68 27.06 5.55 5.05
N GLU A 69 26.59 6.76 4.75
CA GLU A 69 27.43 7.85 4.21
C GLU A 69 28.30 8.56 5.25
N LYS A 70 28.11 8.33 6.55
CA LYS A 70 28.91 8.96 7.62
C LYS A 70 30.06 8.09 8.14
N ASN A 71 30.21 6.86 7.66
CA ASN A 71 31.25 5.92 8.12
C ASN A 71 32.05 5.31 6.95
N GLY A 72 32.11 6.01 5.82
CA GLY A 72 32.95 5.68 4.66
C GLY A 72 33.96 6.78 4.41
#